data_AF-A0A661U938-F1
#
_entry.id   AF-A0A661U938-F1
#
_cell.length_a   1.000
_cell.length_b   1.000
_cell.length_c   1.000
_cell.angle_alpha   90.00
_cell.angle_beta   90.00
_cell.angle_gamma   90.00
#
_symmetry.space_group_name_H-M   'P 1'
#
loop_
_entity.id
_entity.type
_entity.pdbx_description
1 polymer ?
#
loop_
_entity_poly.entity_id
_entity_poly.type
_entity_poly.pdbx_seq_one_letter_code
_entity_poly.pdbx_strand_id
1 'polypeptide(L)'
;MRFDLPENSRCFYHRDRKPIAICSECGAFFCAECGAVVGGDRVLCKKCIGREFGPEKWEECFAGGGVLGFLRTLRWVLLSPSRFFHSIEMRKQVSSVVMFAIIMEVLGSIAVVIYGGSADYFNLFLGAELAEKVMPYINLSLILVSPLIAVASLYILSLIYHLLSRPFGGDGSFTGTLKVIGYSSAANLLIFIPWIGGFLSIFYTLILYSRGFARIHRMGPLRAAAFALVPVMALMLILVVVAIALFQSIEGNLPYLLAPGS
;
A
#
# COMPACT_ATOMS: atom_id res chain seq x y z
N MET A 1 34.83 -16.62 16.10
CA MET A 1 36.06 -15.93 15.65
C MET A 1 36.20 -14.63 16.42
N ARG A 2 37.29 -14.44 17.18
CA ARG A 2 37.68 -13.12 17.70
C ARG A 2 38.49 -12.44 16.60
N PHE A 3 38.05 -11.28 16.15
CA PHE A 3 38.84 -10.42 15.27
C PHE A 3 39.76 -9.59 16.16
N ASP A 4 41.06 -9.55 15.88
CA ASP A 4 41.98 -8.65 16.56
C ASP A 4 41.68 -7.21 16.10
N LEU A 5 40.96 -6.48 16.94
CA LEU A 5 40.53 -5.13 16.67
C LEU A 5 41.63 -4.14 17.09
N PRO A 6 41.98 -3.14 16.27
CA PRO A 6 42.94 -2.10 16.64
C PRO A 6 42.51 -1.39 17.94
N GLU A 7 43.46 -1.08 18.81
CA GLU A 7 43.23 -0.58 20.18
C GLU A 7 42.43 0.74 20.23
N ASN A 8 42.51 1.54 19.16
CA ASN A 8 41.78 2.82 18.99
C ASN A 8 40.60 2.75 18.00
N SER A 9 40.18 1.56 17.60
CA SER A 9 39.02 1.40 16.71
C SER A 9 37.72 1.79 17.42
N ARG A 10 36.81 2.42 16.67
CA ARG A 10 35.49 2.86 17.18
C ARG A 10 34.38 2.32 16.31
N CYS A 11 33.19 2.15 16.89
CA CYS A 11 32.01 1.82 16.10
C CYS A 11 31.75 2.91 15.04
N PHE A 12 31.54 2.51 13.80
CA PHE A 12 31.26 3.42 12.69
C PHE A 12 30.04 4.33 12.94
N TYR A 13 29.05 3.85 13.71
CA TYR A 13 27.81 4.59 14.00
C TYR A 13 27.85 5.33 15.34
N HIS A 14 28.69 4.92 16.29
CA HIS A 14 28.74 5.44 17.65
C HIS A 14 30.19 5.77 18.02
N ARG A 15 30.51 7.06 18.21
CA ARG A 15 31.88 7.51 18.51
C ARG A 15 32.35 7.14 19.92
N ASP A 16 31.42 6.84 20.82
CA ASP A 16 31.64 6.52 22.23
C ASP A 16 31.79 5.01 22.47
N ARG A 17 31.44 4.16 21.50
CA ARG A 17 31.40 2.70 21.69
C ARG A 17 32.57 1.98 21.05
N LYS A 18 33.11 1.00 21.79
CA LYS A 18 34.09 0.05 21.26
C LYS A 18 33.42 -0.92 20.28
N PRO A 19 34.01 -1.17 19.11
CA PRO A 19 33.52 -2.17 18.18
C PRO A 19 33.78 -3.57 18.74
N ILE A 20 32.98 -4.54 18.31
CA ILE A 20 33.14 -5.95 18.68
C ILE A 20 33.32 -6.87 17.45
N ALA A 21 33.01 -6.35 16.27
CA ALA A 21 33.08 -7.09 15.01
C ALA A 21 33.38 -6.14 13.83
N ILE A 22 33.84 -6.74 12.74
CA ILE A 22 34.08 -6.10 11.45
C ILE A 22 33.03 -6.62 10.47
N CYS A 23 32.43 -5.72 9.70
CA CYS A 23 31.45 -6.11 8.69
C CYS A 23 32.13 -6.93 7.59
N SER A 24 31.65 -8.15 7.37
CA SER A 24 32.16 -9.05 6.32
C SER A 24 32.04 -8.46 4.90
N GLU A 25 31.12 -7.52 4.69
CA GLU A 25 30.86 -6.91 3.37
C GLU A 25 31.60 -5.59 3.12
N CYS A 26 31.60 -4.69 4.12
CA CYS A 26 32.12 -3.32 3.92
C CYS A 26 33.33 -2.98 4.77
N GLY A 27 33.82 -3.92 5.59
CA GLY A 27 34.97 -3.71 6.47
C GLY A 27 34.74 -2.72 7.62
N ALA A 28 33.51 -2.19 7.79
CA ALA A 28 33.22 -1.24 8.85
C ALA A 28 33.27 -1.92 10.23
N PHE A 29 33.93 -1.29 11.20
CA PHE A 29 33.90 -1.67 12.61
C PHE A 29 32.55 -1.31 13.24
N PHE A 30 31.90 -2.23 13.96
CA PHE A 30 30.60 -1.96 14.59
C PHE A 30 30.44 -2.62 15.96
N CYS A 31 29.57 -2.04 16.80
CA CYS A 31 29.22 -2.56 18.14
C CYS A 31 28.06 -3.57 18.07
N ALA A 32 27.80 -4.31 19.16
CA ALA A 32 26.77 -5.36 19.22
C ALA A 32 25.37 -4.92 18.75
N GLU A 33 25.01 -3.65 18.96
CA GLU A 33 23.71 -3.10 18.56
C GLU A 33 23.66 -2.65 17.09
N CYS A 34 24.82 -2.51 16.46
CA CYS A 34 24.95 -1.97 15.10
C CYS A 34 25.12 -3.04 14.03
N GLY A 35 24.98 -4.32 14.36
CA GLY A 35 25.05 -5.41 13.40
C GLY A 35 24.52 -6.71 13.97
N ALA A 36 24.48 -7.75 13.13
CA ALA A 36 23.96 -9.06 13.48
C ALA A 36 24.71 -10.15 12.74
N VAL A 37 24.65 -11.37 13.28
CA VAL A 37 25.10 -12.58 12.60
C VAL A 37 24.03 -12.98 11.59
N VAL A 38 24.45 -13.26 10.37
CA VAL A 38 23.60 -13.58 9.22
C VAL A 38 24.11 -14.86 8.58
N GLY A 39 23.22 -15.85 8.38
CA GLY A 39 23.60 -17.11 7.74
C GLY A 39 24.46 -18.04 8.60
N GLY A 40 24.60 -17.74 9.90
CA GLY A 40 25.35 -18.55 10.87
C GLY A 40 26.83 -18.19 11.01
N ASP A 41 27.44 -17.56 9.99
CA ASP A 41 28.89 -17.33 9.92
C ASP A 41 29.27 -15.88 9.57
N ARG A 42 28.43 -15.15 8.83
CA ARG A 42 28.71 -13.77 8.41
C ARG A 42 28.25 -12.77 9.46
N VAL A 43 29.05 -11.72 9.68
CA VAL A 43 28.73 -10.63 10.61
C VAL A 43 28.58 -9.35 9.82
N LEU A 44 27.38 -8.79 9.80
CA LEU A 44 27.05 -7.64 8.97
C LEU A 44 26.68 -6.43 9.80
N CYS A 45 27.15 -5.24 9.41
CA CYS A 45 26.72 -4.00 10.01
C CYS A 45 25.30 -3.63 9.56
N LYS A 46 24.62 -2.77 10.31
CA LYS A 46 23.23 -2.33 10.08
C LYS A 46 22.99 -1.85 8.65
N LYS A 47 23.94 -1.13 8.05
CA LYS A 47 23.86 -0.69 6.65
C LYS A 47 23.94 -1.86 5.67
N CYS A 48 24.86 -2.82 5.87
CA CYS A 48 24.99 -3.98 4.98
C CYS A 48 23.86 -4.99 5.17
N ILE A 49 23.36 -5.19 6.40
CA ILE A 49 22.10 -5.91 6.66
C ILE A 49 20.95 -5.22 5.91
N GLY A 50 20.89 -3.88 6.01
CA GLY A 50 19.92 -3.08 5.30
C GLY A 50 20.04 -3.11 3.77
N ARG A 51 21.18 -3.53 3.21
CA ARG A 51 21.36 -3.81 1.77
C ARG A 51 20.98 -5.26 1.43
N GLU A 52 21.50 -6.21 2.19
CA GLU A 52 21.31 -7.64 1.92
C GLU A 52 19.85 -8.10 2.14
N PHE A 53 19.20 -7.53 3.15
CA PHE A 53 17.80 -7.77 3.54
C PHE A 53 16.92 -6.52 3.36
N GLY A 54 17.42 -5.50 2.66
CA GLY A 54 16.70 -4.29 2.32
C GLY A 54 15.58 -4.50 1.30
N PRO A 55 14.73 -3.48 1.09
CA PRO A 55 13.61 -3.55 0.13
C PRO A 55 14.12 -3.58 -1.31
N GLU A 56 15.42 -3.33 -1.52
CA GLU A 56 16.09 -3.28 -2.82
C GLU A 56 15.88 -4.56 -3.65
N LYS A 57 15.80 -5.74 -3.03
CA LYS A 57 15.80 -7.01 -3.79
C LYS A 57 14.54 -7.29 -4.60
N TRP A 58 13.40 -6.66 -4.30
CA TRP A 58 12.21 -6.84 -5.14
C TRP A 58 12.07 -5.75 -6.21
N GLU A 59 12.57 -4.53 -5.97
CA GLU A 59 12.72 -3.55 -7.05
C GLU A 59 13.79 -4.01 -8.08
N GLU A 60 14.75 -4.82 -7.63
CA GLU A 60 15.70 -5.59 -8.45
C GLU A 60 15.12 -6.92 -8.98
N CYS A 61 13.89 -7.33 -8.59
CA CYS A 61 13.31 -8.64 -8.99
C CYS A 61 13.08 -8.79 -10.49
N PHE A 62 13.02 -7.70 -11.27
CA PHE A 62 12.98 -7.81 -12.73
C PHE A 62 14.29 -8.36 -13.32
N ALA A 63 15.32 -8.60 -12.49
CA ALA A 63 16.53 -9.34 -12.83
C ALA A 63 16.74 -10.66 -12.04
N GLY A 64 15.87 -11.10 -11.10
CA GLY A 64 16.03 -12.47 -10.52
C GLY A 64 15.48 -12.86 -9.13
N GLY A 65 14.47 -12.22 -8.54
CA GLY A 65 14.03 -12.56 -7.16
C GLY A 65 12.68 -13.30 -6.99
N GLY A 66 11.90 -13.49 -8.07
CA GLY A 66 10.74 -14.39 -8.13
C GLY A 66 9.66 -14.20 -7.05
N VAL A 67 8.87 -15.26 -6.81
CA VAL A 67 7.75 -15.29 -5.83
C VAL A 67 8.22 -14.97 -4.40
N LEU A 68 9.43 -15.41 -4.03
CA LEU A 68 9.96 -15.20 -2.69
C LEU A 68 10.23 -13.71 -2.39
N GLY A 69 10.72 -12.95 -3.37
CA GLY A 69 10.92 -11.50 -3.25
C GLY A 69 9.60 -10.76 -3.08
N PHE A 70 8.56 -11.17 -3.83
CA PHE A 70 7.20 -10.65 -3.68
C PHE A 70 6.66 -10.90 -2.25
N LEU A 71 6.70 -12.15 -1.77
CA LEU A 71 6.19 -12.51 -0.45
C LEU A 71 6.93 -11.79 0.68
N ARG A 72 8.25 -11.58 0.53
CA ARG A 72 9.05 -10.81 1.50
C ARG A 72 8.60 -9.35 1.56
N THR A 73 8.36 -8.74 0.41
CA THR A 73 7.87 -7.36 0.30
C THR A 73 6.49 -7.22 0.92
N LEU A 74 5.57 -8.11 0.54
CA LEU A 74 4.22 -8.18 1.10
C LEU A 74 4.26 -8.30 2.63
N ARG A 75 5.03 -9.27 3.17
CA ARG A 75 5.21 -9.45 4.61
C ARG A 75 5.76 -8.18 5.27
N TRP A 76 6.73 -7.51 4.65
CA TRP A 76 7.34 -6.34 5.27
C TRP A 76 6.41 -5.13 5.27
N VAL A 77 5.73 -4.86 4.15
CA VAL A 77 4.69 -3.81 4.08
C VAL A 77 3.63 -4.05 5.15
N LEU A 78 3.14 -5.29 5.26
CA LEU A 78 2.08 -5.63 6.20
C LEU A 78 2.54 -5.68 7.66
N LEU A 79 3.76 -6.12 7.97
CA LEU A 79 4.17 -6.34 9.37
C LEU A 79 5.09 -5.25 9.94
N SER A 80 5.73 -4.44 9.11
CA SER A 80 6.58 -3.34 9.57
C SER A 80 6.55 -2.13 8.62
N PRO A 81 5.37 -1.54 8.40
CA PRO A 81 5.15 -0.50 7.39
C PRO A 81 6.03 0.73 7.58
N SER A 82 6.23 1.18 8.81
CA SER A 82 7.11 2.34 9.07
C SER A 82 8.55 2.06 8.65
N ARG A 83 9.09 0.88 8.99
CA ARG A 83 10.45 0.49 8.58
C ARG A 83 10.56 0.35 7.06
N PHE A 84 9.52 -0.20 6.45
CA PHE A 84 9.43 -0.35 5.00
C PHE A 84 9.46 1.01 4.28
N PHE A 85 8.57 1.95 4.61
CA PHE A 85 8.57 3.25 3.94
C PHE A 85 9.83 4.07 4.20
N HIS A 86 10.50 3.87 5.34
CA HIS A 86 11.79 4.50 5.62
C HIS A 86 12.93 4.02 4.72
N SER A 87 12.86 2.78 4.21
CA SER A 87 13.92 2.17 3.42
C SER A 87 13.73 2.31 1.90
N ILE A 88 12.60 2.85 1.43
CA ILE A 88 12.34 3.08 0.00
C ILE A 88 13.27 4.14 -0.58
N GLU A 89 13.92 3.82 -1.70
CA GLU A 89 14.70 4.77 -2.49
C GLU A 89 13.84 5.46 -3.56
N MET A 90 13.93 6.79 -3.66
CA MET A 90 13.07 7.58 -4.58
C MET A 90 13.53 7.57 -6.04
N ARG A 91 14.76 7.12 -6.32
CA ARG A 91 15.41 7.19 -7.64
C ARG A 91 15.33 5.89 -8.46
N LYS A 92 14.89 4.77 -7.86
CA LYS A 92 14.74 3.48 -8.56
C LYS A 92 13.46 3.43 -9.41
N GLN A 93 13.49 2.55 -10.42
CA GLN A 93 12.41 2.29 -11.38
C GLN A 93 11.05 2.00 -10.72
N VAL A 94 9.96 2.43 -11.37
CA VAL A 94 8.58 2.24 -10.87
C VAL A 94 7.92 0.95 -11.34
N SER A 95 8.53 0.25 -12.32
CA SER A 95 7.98 -0.96 -12.94
C SER A 95 7.66 -2.05 -11.93
N SER A 96 8.53 -2.21 -10.92
CA SER A 96 8.28 -3.12 -9.83
C SER A 96 6.97 -2.80 -9.14
N VAL A 97 6.84 -1.58 -8.61
CA VAL A 97 5.68 -1.11 -7.84
C VAL A 97 4.37 -1.30 -8.61
N VAL A 98 4.39 -1.00 -9.91
CA VAL A 98 3.23 -1.21 -10.80
C VAL A 98 2.83 -2.68 -10.83
N MET A 99 3.78 -3.60 -10.97
CA MET A 99 3.52 -5.04 -11.00
C MET A 99 3.04 -5.57 -9.65
N PHE A 100 3.58 -5.08 -8.55
CA PHE A 100 3.06 -5.41 -7.22
C PHE A 100 1.61 -4.96 -7.04
N ALA A 101 1.30 -3.73 -7.44
CA ALA A 101 -0.06 -3.20 -7.40
C ALA A 101 -1.02 -4.04 -8.28
N ILE A 102 -0.61 -4.40 -9.50
CA ILE A 102 -1.39 -5.30 -10.39
C ILE A 102 -1.68 -6.63 -9.71
N ILE A 103 -0.66 -7.31 -9.17
CA ILE A 103 -0.85 -8.62 -8.51
C ILE A 103 -1.81 -8.48 -7.33
N MET A 104 -1.62 -7.47 -6.49
CA MET A 104 -2.47 -7.24 -5.32
C MET A 104 -3.91 -6.86 -5.69
N GLU A 105 -4.11 -6.13 -6.80
CA GLU A 105 -5.44 -5.78 -7.30
C GLU A 105 -6.18 -6.99 -7.86
N VAL A 106 -5.49 -7.83 -8.64
CA VAL A 106 -6.06 -9.09 -9.14
C VAL A 106 -6.46 -9.99 -7.98
N LEU A 107 -5.59 -10.13 -6.96
CA LEU A 107 -5.90 -10.90 -5.75
C LEU A 107 -7.11 -10.34 -5.00
N GLY A 108 -7.20 -9.02 -4.83
CA GLY A 108 -8.36 -8.37 -4.23
C GLY A 108 -9.65 -8.62 -5.02
N SER A 109 -9.59 -8.53 -6.35
CA SER A 109 -10.72 -8.77 -7.24
C SER A 109 -11.23 -10.21 -7.15
N ILE A 110 -10.31 -11.19 -7.07
CA ILE A 110 -10.66 -12.60 -6.83
C ILE A 110 -11.39 -12.75 -5.49
N ALA A 111 -10.90 -12.12 -4.42
CA ALA A 111 -11.57 -12.19 -3.11
C ALA A 111 -12.99 -11.61 -3.16
N VAL A 112 -13.19 -10.48 -3.85
CA VAL A 112 -14.53 -9.89 -4.05
C VAL A 112 -15.46 -10.85 -4.78
N VAL A 113 -14.98 -11.50 -5.84
CA VAL A 113 -15.77 -12.50 -6.60
C VAL A 113 -16.12 -13.72 -5.74
N ILE A 114 -15.19 -14.23 -4.94
CA ILE A 114 -15.42 -15.39 -4.04
C ILE A 114 -16.60 -15.13 -3.09
N TYR A 115 -16.69 -13.92 -2.53
CA TYR A 115 -17.75 -13.56 -1.59
C TYR A 115 -19.03 -13.05 -2.25
N GLY A 116 -19.11 -13.09 -3.60
CA GLY A 116 -20.28 -12.60 -4.32
C GLY A 116 -20.53 -11.10 -4.13
N GLY A 117 -19.50 -10.32 -3.79
CA GLY A 117 -19.63 -8.91 -3.35
C GLY A 117 -20.27 -7.95 -4.37
N SER A 118 -20.51 -8.41 -5.60
CA SER A 118 -21.25 -7.71 -6.66
C SER A 118 -22.71 -8.17 -6.77
N ALA A 119 -23.07 -9.38 -6.34
CA ALA A 119 -24.36 -10.01 -6.63
C ALA A 119 -25.54 -9.23 -6.04
N ASP A 120 -25.45 -8.77 -4.78
CA ASP A 120 -26.55 -8.07 -4.12
C ASP A 120 -26.89 -6.72 -4.77
N TYR A 121 -25.86 -5.97 -5.20
CA TYR A 121 -26.04 -4.69 -5.90
C TYR A 121 -26.67 -4.87 -7.28
N PHE A 122 -26.25 -5.91 -8.02
CA PHE A 122 -26.77 -6.19 -9.35
C PHE A 122 -28.18 -6.82 -9.31
N ASN A 123 -28.48 -7.62 -8.29
CA ASN A 123 -29.84 -8.15 -8.05
C ASN A 123 -30.86 -7.01 -7.88
N LEU A 124 -30.47 -5.95 -7.16
CA LEU A 124 -31.32 -4.77 -6.95
C LEU A 124 -31.60 -3.99 -8.25
N PHE A 125 -30.67 -4.00 -9.21
CA PHE A 125 -30.74 -3.19 -10.43
C PHE A 125 -31.27 -3.95 -11.66
N LEU A 126 -30.90 -5.23 -11.82
CA LEU A 126 -31.21 -6.06 -12.98
C LEU A 126 -32.37 -7.05 -12.72
N GLY A 127 -32.76 -7.25 -11.47
CA GLY A 127 -33.64 -8.34 -11.05
C GLY A 127 -32.89 -9.67 -10.91
N ALA A 128 -33.32 -10.51 -9.98
CA ALA A 128 -32.61 -11.72 -9.56
C ALA A 128 -32.36 -12.71 -10.72
N GLU A 129 -33.35 -12.94 -11.58
CA GLU A 129 -33.24 -13.92 -12.68
C GLU A 129 -32.21 -13.49 -13.74
N LEU A 130 -32.19 -12.20 -14.10
CA LEU A 130 -31.24 -11.69 -15.08
C LEU A 130 -29.85 -11.57 -14.47
N ALA A 131 -29.75 -11.14 -13.21
CA ALA A 131 -28.49 -11.09 -12.50
C ALA A 131 -27.82 -12.47 -12.43
N GLU A 132 -28.55 -13.54 -12.05
CA GLU A 132 -27.99 -14.90 -11.98
C GLU A 132 -27.36 -15.34 -13.31
N LYS A 133 -28.00 -15.03 -14.45
CA LYS A 133 -27.49 -15.39 -15.78
C LYS A 133 -26.26 -14.57 -16.20
N VAL A 134 -26.16 -13.30 -15.78
CA VAL A 134 -25.13 -12.36 -16.24
C VAL A 134 -23.92 -12.30 -15.29
N MET A 135 -24.11 -12.58 -14.00
CA MET A 135 -23.09 -12.45 -12.96
C MET A 135 -21.80 -13.24 -13.23
N PRO A 136 -21.80 -14.47 -13.75
CA PRO A 136 -20.56 -15.18 -14.07
C PRO A 136 -19.68 -14.42 -15.08
N TYR A 137 -20.30 -13.80 -16.08
CA TYR A 137 -19.59 -13.01 -17.10
C TYR A 137 -19.06 -11.71 -16.51
N ILE A 138 -19.85 -11.03 -15.67
CA ILE A 138 -19.41 -9.83 -14.94
C ILE A 138 -18.20 -10.16 -14.07
N ASN A 139 -18.28 -11.22 -13.26
CA ASN A 139 -17.20 -11.62 -12.35
C ASN A 139 -15.92 -11.99 -13.12
N LEU A 140 -16.04 -12.73 -14.23
CA LEU A 140 -14.90 -13.04 -15.09
C LEU A 140 -14.31 -11.76 -15.70
N SER A 141 -15.16 -10.86 -16.21
CA SER A 141 -14.70 -9.59 -16.78
C SER A 141 -13.98 -8.71 -15.76
N LEU A 142 -14.44 -8.70 -14.50
CA LEU A 142 -13.81 -7.96 -13.41
C LEU A 142 -12.38 -8.45 -13.17
N ILE A 143 -12.17 -9.77 -13.12
CA ILE A 143 -10.82 -10.34 -12.94
C ILE A 143 -9.94 -10.01 -14.15
N LEU A 144 -10.45 -10.15 -15.38
CA LEU A 144 -9.68 -9.91 -16.61
C LEU A 144 -9.29 -8.43 -16.79
N VAL A 145 -10.16 -7.50 -16.40
CA VAL A 145 -9.93 -6.05 -16.53
C VAL A 145 -9.18 -5.48 -15.32
N SER A 146 -9.15 -6.19 -14.18
CA SER A 146 -8.47 -5.74 -12.96
C SER A 146 -7.01 -5.29 -13.13
N PRO A 147 -6.15 -5.87 -13.99
CA PRO A 147 -4.80 -5.35 -14.21
C PRO A 147 -4.79 -3.94 -14.82
N LEU A 148 -5.71 -3.67 -15.75
CA LEU A 148 -5.84 -2.35 -16.37
C LEU A 148 -6.37 -1.34 -15.35
N ILE A 149 -7.36 -1.74 -14.55
CA ILE A 149 -7.88 -0.94 -13.43
C ILE A 149 -6.76 -0.63 -12.44
N ALA A 150 -5.91 -1.60 -12.09
CA ALA A 150 -4.79 -1.43 -11.18
C ALA A 150 -3.81 -0.35 -11.65
N VAL A 151 -3.44 -0.38 -12.94
CA VAL A 151 -2.54 0.62 -13.52
C VAL A 151 -3.22 1.99 -13.53
N ALA A 152 -4.46 2.07 -14.04
CA ALA A 152 -5.18 3.32 -14.12
C ALA A 152 -5.38 3.95 -12.73
N SER A 153 -5.89 3.18 -11.77
CA SER A 153 -6.14 3.63 -10.41
C SER A 153 -4.84 4.04 -9.70
N LEU A 154 -3.75 3.29 -9.88
CA LEU A 154 -2.44 3.63 -9.34
C LEU A 154 -1.98 5.01 -9.81
N TYR A 155 -1.97 5.27 -11.12
CA TYR A 155 -1.50 6.55 -11.65
C TYR A 155 -2.46 7.71 -11.34
N ILE A 156 -3.77 7.50 -11.49
CA ILE A 156 -4.78 8.53 -11.21
C ILE A 156 -4.74 8.91 -9.74
N LEU A 157 -4.77 7.94 -8.82
CA LEU A 157 -4.76 8.20 -7.40
C LEU A 157 -3.43 8.83 -6.96
N SER A 158 -2.30 8.41 -7.55
CA SER A 158 -0.99 9.04 -7.34
C SER A 158 -0.98 10.49 -7.77
N LEU A 159 -1.63 10.81 -8.90
CA LEU A 159 -1.72 12.17 -9.38
C LEU A 159 -2.57 13.03 -8.44
N ILE A 160 -3.76 12.54 -8.06
CA ILE A 160 -4.65 13.22 -7.11
C ILE A 160 -3.91 13.53 -5.81
N TYR A 161 -3.32 12.52 -5.16
CA TYR A 161 -2.56 12.73 -3.93
C TYR A 161 -1.36 13.66 -4.16
N HIS A 162 -0.59 13.48 -5.23
CA HIS A 162 0.58 14.32 -5.45
C HIS A 162 0.21 15.80 -5.63
N LEU A 163 -0.88 16.10 -6.33
CA LEU A 163 -1.39 17.47 -6.49
C LEU A 163 -1.91 18.04 -5.16
N LEU A 164 -2.62 17.22 -4.40
CA LEU A 164 -3.19 17.61 -3.11
C LEU A 164 -2.17 17.65 -1.97
N SER A 165 -0.93 17.17 -2.14
CA SER A 165 0.05 17.17 -1.06
C SER A 165 0.52 18.57 -0.66
N ARG A 166 0.54 19.51 -1.61
CA ARG A 166 1.03 20.88 -1.43
C ARG A 166 0.29 21.66 -0.33
N PRO A 167 -1.05 21.73 -0.28
CA PRO A 167 -1.76 22.41 0.81
C PRO A 167 -1.52 21.77 2.18
N PHE A 168 -1.13 20.49 2.23
CA PHE A 168 -0.76 19.80 3.47
C PHE A 168 0.73 19.99 3.85
N GLY A 169 1.48 20.80 3.09
CA GLY A 169 2.91 21.04 3.29
C GLY A 169 3.81 19.91 2.80
N GLY A 170 3.30 19.04 1.93
CA GLY A 170 4.06 17.93 1.35
C GLY A 170 4.97 18.38 0.21
N ASP A 171 6.20 17.86 0.21
CA ASP A 171 7.23 18.20 -0.80
C ASP A 171 7.86 16.97 -1.47
N GLY A 172 7.19 15.81 -1.36
CA GLY A 172 7.63 14.55 -1.94
C GLY A 172 7.42 14.50 -3.46
N SER A 173 8.14 13.59 -4.13
CA SER A 173 8.01 13.39 -5.58
C SER A 173 6.75 12.61 -5.95
N PHE A 174 6.33 12.75 -7.22
CA PHE A 174 5.27 11.90 -7.79
C PHE A 174 5.63 10.42 -7.68
N THR A 175 6.86 10.05 -8.04
CA THR A 175 7.39 8.68 -7.89
C THR A 175 7.25 8.16 -6.46
N GLY A 176 7.55 8.98 -5.45
CA GLY A 176 7.37 8.61 -4.06
C GLY A 176 5.90 8.37 -3.71
N THR A 177 4.99 9.22 -4.21
CA THR A 177 3.53 9.08 -4.02
C THR A 177 3.03 7.78 -4.64
N LEU A 178 3.47 7.47 -5.87
CA LEU A 178 3.16 6.22 -6.56
C LEU A 178 3.65 5.00 -5.79
N LYS A 179 4.85 5.06 -5.19
CA LYS A 179 5.35 4.02 -4.29
C LYS A 179 4.44 3.84 -3.07
N VAL A 180 4.01 4.92 -2.41
CA VAL A 180 3.07 4.79 -1.27
C VAL A 180 1.81 4.07 -1.70
N ILE A 181 1.20 4.49 -2.81
CA ILE A 181 -0.07 3.94 -3.25
C ILE A 181 0.07 2.48 -3.69
N GLY A 182 1.02 2.18 -4.56
CA GLY A 182 1.21 0.83 -5.09
C GLY A 182 1.61 -0.18 -4.02
N TYR A 183 2.47 0.18 -3.08
CA TYR A 183 2.78 -0.74 -1.96
C TYR A 183 1.62 -0.89 -0.99
N SER A 184 0.79 0.14 -0.81
CA SER A 184 -0.36 0.05 0.08
C SER A 184 -1.45 -0.89 -0.46
N SER A 185 -1.44 -1.21 -1.76
CA SER A 185 -2.26 -2.29 -2.33
C SER A 185 -2.06 -3.64 -1.63
N ALA A 186 -0.97 -3.82 -0.87
CA ALA A 186 -0.80 -4.97 0.04
C ALA A 186 -2.00 -5.21 0.96
N ALA A 187 -2.72 -4.15 1.35
CA ALA A 187 -3.91 -4.25 2.18
C ALA A 187 -5.06 -5.02 1.52
N ASN A 188 -5.11 -5.11 0.18
CA ASN A 188 -6.10 -5.90 -0.55
C ASN A 188 -6.09 -7.38 -0.14
N LEU A 189 -4.97 -7.89 0.39
CA LEU A 189 -4.91 -9.25 0.93
C LEU A 189 -5.90 -9.48 2.08
N LEU A 190 -6.20 -8.43 2.85
CA LEU A 190 -7.12 -8.51 3.99
C LEU A 190 -8.56 -8.76 3.55
N ILE A 191 -8.90 -8.54 2.27
CA ILE A 191 -10.24 -8.79 1.72
C ILE A 191 -10.57 -10.30 1.77
N PHE A 192 -9.56 -11.19 1.76
CA PHE A 192 -9.76 -12.64 1.96
C PHE A 192 -10.23 -13.02 3.37
N ILE A 193 -10.37 -12.06 4.30
CA ILE A 193 -10.98 -12.31 5.60
C ILE A 193 -12.49 -12.13 5.44
N PRO A 194 -13.31 -13.19 5.64
CA PRO A 194 -14.75 -13.10 5.47
C PRO A 194 -15.38 -12.01 6.35
N TRP A 195 -16.46 -11.40 5.84
CA TRP A 195 -17.31 -10.37 6.49
C TRP A 195 -16.63 -9.04 6.82
N ILE A 196 -15.42 -9.05 7.39
CA ILE A 196 -14.73 -7.85 7.89
C ILE A 196 -13.52 -7.45 7.03
N GLY A 197 -13.09 -8.30 6.10
CA GLY A 197 -11.88 -8.09 5.31
C GLY A 197 -11.86 -6.80 4.48
N GLY A 198 -13.00 -6.42 3.91
CA GLY A 198 -13.15 -5.14 3.20
C GLY A 198 -12.88 -3.95 4.13
N PHE A 199 -13.46 -3.94 5.32
CA PHE A 199 -13.21 -2.91 6.33
C PHE A 199 -11.75 -2.90 6.78
N LEU A 200 -11.18 -4.07 7.10
CA LEU A 200 -9.77 -4.18 7.48
C LEU A 200 -8.85 -3.64 6.38
N SER A 201 -9.13 -3.95 5.11
CA SER A 201 -8.37 -3.42 3.97
C SER A 201 -8.41 -1.90 3.92
N ILE A 202 -9.58 -1.28 4.05
CA ILE A 202 -9.74 0.18 4.06
C ILE A 202 -8.95 0.82 5.20
N PHE A 203 -9.18 0.37 6.44
CA PHE A 203 -8.51 0.94 7.61
C PHE A 203 -6.99 0.73 7.55
N TYR A 204 -6.53 -0.44 7.10
CA TYR A 204 -5.12 -0.72 6.99
C TYR A 204 -4.46 0.10 5.87
N THR A 205 -5.15 0.30 4.75
CA THR A 205 -4.68 1.20 3.67
C THR A 205 -4.46 2.61 4.20
N LEU A 206 -5.36 3.14 5.05
CA LEU A 206 -5.18 4.46 5.68
C LEU A 206 -3.94 4.52 6.58
N ILE A 207 -3.65 3.44 7.32
CA ILE A 207 -2.42 3.32 8.11
C ILE A 207 -1.20 3.36 7.19
N LEU A 208 -1.19 2.57 6.11
CA LEU A 208 -0.09 2.53 5.15
C LEU A 208 0.12 3.88 4.47
N TYR A 209 -0.96 4.55 4.04
CA TYR A 209 -0.93 5.90 3.49
C TYR A 209 -0.37 6.90 4.49
N SER A 210 -0.85 6.91 5.73
CA SER A 210 -0.35 7.82 6.76
C SER A 210 1.16 7.65 6.98
N ARG A 211 1.64 6.40 7.14
CA ARG A 211 3.08 6.14 7.35
C ARG A 211 3.91 6.43 6.10
N GLY A 212 3.39 6.09 4.92
CA GLY A 212 4.04 6.35 3.64
C GLY A 212 4.15 7.85 3.37
N PHE A 213 3.05 8.60 3.41
CA PHE A 213 3.06 10.03 3.15
C PHE A 213 3.85 10.82 4.19
N ALA A 214 3.79 10.45 5.48
CA ALA A 214 4.64 11.06 6.51
C ALA A 214 6.12 11.01 6.12
N ARG A 215 6.56 9.87 5.58
CA ARG A 215 7.95 9.67 5.18
C ARG A 215 8.26 10.35 3.84
N ILE A 216 7.46 10.09 2.81
CA ILE A 216 7.72 10.52 1.43
C ILE A 216 7.57 12.02 1.27
N HIS A 217 6.53 12.60 1.87
CA HIS A 217 6.21 14.02 1.77
C HIS A 217 6.73 14.81 2.98
N ARG A 218 7.53 14.19 3.85
CA ARG A 218 8.10 14.80 5.07
C ARG A 218 7.04 15.51 5.94
N MET A 219 5.84 14.96 5.95
CA MET A 219 4.73 15.48 6.73
C MET A 219 4.83 15.04 8.19
N GLY A 220 4.42 15.90 9.12
CA GLY A 220 4.19 15.49 10.51
C GLY A 220 3.10 14.40 10.60
N PRO A 221 3.12 13.50 11.61
CA PRO A 221 2.22 12.34 11.68
C PRO A 221 0.73 12.67 11.58
N LEU A 222 0.29 13.72 12.29
CA LEU A 222 -1.12 14.15 12.27
C LEU A 222 -1.54 14.68 10.90
N ARG A 223 -0.68 15.48 10.25
CA ARG A 223 -0.94 15.99 8.89
C ARG A 223 -0.98 14.86 7.87
N ALA A 224 -0.08 13.90 7.98
CA ALA A 224 -0.06 12.73 7.10
C ALA A 224 -1.29 11.84 7.29
N ALA A 225 -1.77 11.67 8.53
CA ALA A 225 -3.01 10.95 8.81
C ALA A 225 -4.24 11.68 8.24
N ALA A 226 -4.35 12.99 8.42
CA ALA A 226 -5.41 13.80 7.83
C ALA A 226 -5.38 13.74 6.30
N PHE A 227 -4.17 13.80 5.71
CA PHE A 227 -3.98 13.69 4.28
C PHE A 227 -4.36 12.31 3.72
N ALA A 228 -4.05 11.22 4.44
CA ALA A 228 -4.46 9.86 4.07
C ALA A 228 -5.99 9.68 4.00
N LEU A 229 -6.76 10.50 4.72
CA LEU A 229 -8.23 10.45 4.74
C LEU A 229 -8.89 11.17 3.55
N VAL A 230 -8.13 11.84 2.68
CA VAL A 230 -8.67 12.62 1.57
C VAL A 230 -9.68 11.85 0.70
N PRO A 231 -9.44 10.60 0.27
CA PRO A 231 -10.43 9.86 -0.52
C PRO A 231 -11.71 9.55 0.26
N VAL A 232 -11.61 9.29 1.56
CA VAL A 232 -12.78 9.04 2.42
C VAL A 232 -13.59 10.32 2.54
N MET A 233 -12.94 11.47 2.76
CA MET A 233 -13.62 12.77 2.81
C MET A 233 -14.29 13.11 1.47
N ALA A 234 -13.63 12.85 0.35
CA ALA A 234 -14.19 13.06 -0.98
C ALA A 234 -15.41 12.16 -1.25
N LEU A 235 -15.31 10.87 -0.90
CA LEU A 235 -16.43 9.93 -1.03
C LEU A 235 -17.62 10.36 -0.16
N MET A 236 -17.39 10.72 1.11
CA MET A 236 -18.44 11.19 2.01
C MET A 236 -19.11 12.45 1.47
N LEU A 237 -18.35 13.39 0.90
CA LEU A 237 -18.90 14.58 0.26
C LEU A 237 -19.80 14.22 -0.93
N ILE A 238 -19.36 13.31 -1.80
CA ILE A 238 -20.16 12.84 -2.95
C ILE A 238 -21.47 12.21 -2.47
N LEU A 239 -21.42 11.34 -1.45
CA LEU A 239 -22.61 10.68 -0.90
C LEU A 239 -23.62 11.70 -0.33
N VAL A 240 -23.14 12.74 0.37
CA VAL A 240 -24.01 13.82 0.87
C VAL A 240 -24.67 14.58 -0.28
N VAL A 241 -23.92 14.92 -1.33
CA VAL A 241 -24.46 15.63 -2.51
C VAL A 241 -25.52 14.77 -3.21
N VAL A 242 -25.26 13.48 -3.40
CA VAL A 242 -26.23 12.54 -3.99
C VAL A 242 -27.48 12.44 -3.12
N ALA A 243 -27.35 12.33 -1.80
CA ALA A 243 -28.49 12.25 -0.89
C ALA A 243 -29.37 13.52 -0.96
N ILE A 244 -28.76 14.71 -1.01
CA ILE A 244 -29.48 15.98 -1.19
C ILE A 244 -30.24 15.99 -2.52
N ALA A 245 -29.60 15.58 -3.62
CA ALA A 245 -30.23 15.53 -4.93
C ALA A 245 -31.42 14.55 -4.99
N LEU A 246 -31.27 13.37 -4.37
CA LEU A 246 -32.35 12.39 -4.27
C LEU A 246 -33.52 12.91 -3.42
N PHE A 247 -33.23 13.57 -2.30
CA PHE A 247 -34.23 14.18 -1.44
C PHE A 247 -35.05 15.24 -2.20
N GLN A 248 -34.37 16.13 -2.93
CA GLN A 248 -35.02 17.12 -3.79
C GLN A 248 -35.87 16.49 -4.90
N SER A 249 -35.40 15.39 -5.51
CA SER A 249 -36.15 14.65 -6.52
C SER A 249 -37.41 13.98 -5.95
N ILE A 250 -37.35 13.48 -4.72
CA ILE A 250 -38.52 12.86 -4.06
C ILE A 250 -39.53 13.94 -3.69
N GLU A 251 -39.12 15.05 -3.07
CA GLU A 251 -40.01 16.16 -2.73
C GLU A 251 -40.69 16.74 -3.98
N GLY A 252 -39.96 16.92 -5.07
CA GLY A 252 -40.51 17.42 -6.33
C GLY A 252 -41.53 16.50 -6.98
N ASN A 253 -41.41 15.18 -6.78
CA ASN A 253 -42.34 14.18 -7.32
C ASN A 253 -43.47 13.82 -6.35
N LEU A 254 -43.40 14.26 -5.09
CA LEU A 254 -44.37 13.94 -4.04
C LEU A 254 -45.82 14.31 -4.40
N PRO A 255 -46.12 15.46 -5.04
CA PRO A 255 -47.49 15.79 -5.45
C PRO A 255 -48.06 14.83 -6.51
N TYR A 256 -47.22 14.30 -7.40
CA TYR A 256 -47.63 13.35 -8.44
C TYR A 256 -47.84 11.95 -7.87
N LEU A 257 -47.06 11.56 -6.85
CA LEU A 257 -47.21 10.28 -6.15
C LEU A 257 -48.41 10.24 -5.20
N LEU A 258 -48.85 11.40 -4.69
CA LEU A 258 -49.99 11.52 -3.76
C LEU A 258 -51.30 11.95 -4.43
N ALA A 259 -51.29 12.25 -5.73
CA ALA A 259 -52.51 12.60 -6.46
C ALA A 259 -53.45 11.38 -6.53
N PRO A 260 -54.67 11.45 -5.97
CA PRO A 260 -55.62 10.35 -6.04
C PRO A 260 -56.15 10.24 -7.48
N GLY A 261 -55.65 9.25 -8.25
CA GLY A 261 -56.17 9.00 -9.60
C GLY A 261 -55.26 8.30 -10.62
N SER A 262 -54.11 7.73 -10.24
CA SER A 262 -53.36 6.78 -11.09
C SER A 262 -53.72 5.34 -10.79
#